data_AF-A0A1V5JAM7-F1
#
_entry.id   AF-A0A1V5JAM7-F1
#
_cell.length_a   1.000
_cell.length_b   1.000
_cell.length_c   1.000
_cell.angle_alpha   90.00
_cell.angle_beta   90.00
_cell.angle_gamma   90.00
#
_symmetry.space_group_name_H-M   'P 1'
#
loop_
_entity.id
_entity.type
_entity.pdbx_description
1 polymer ?
#
loop_
_entity_poly.entity_id
_entity_poly.type
_entity_poly.pdbx_seq_one_letter_code
_entity_poly.pdbx_strand_id
1 'polypeptide(L)'
;MRIVNLLHHPVNIVKETGEVIKIKPATRQESRVISFGKPRVVGNCAGVPVIERDKGYAAMSDVRQNTYYIVSTMTARELCHPQFISPNTIDPTQVVKEGGRVIGVKSFQTFRRRQDGAIIEERPVSGTGIVRDHP
;
A
#
# COMPACT_ATOMS: atom_id res chain seq x y z
N MET A 1 -17.24 -6.77 1.83
CA MET A 1 -15.93 -6.13 1.63
C MET A 1 -14.88 -6.93 2.38
N ARG A 2 -13.77 -7.32 1.73
CA ARG A 2 -12.69 -8.11 2.32
C ARG A 2 -11.38 -7.30 2.32
N ILE A 3 -10.58 -7.41 3.36
CA ILE A 3 -9.24 -6.82 3.42
C ILE A 3 -8.21 -7.93 3.62
N VAL A 4 -7.16 -7.95 2.79
CA VAL A 4 -6.09 -8.94 2.81
C VAL A 4 -4.77 -8.23 3.06
N ASN A 5 -4.06 -8.61 4.13
CA ASN A 5 -2.75 -8.04 4.42
C ASN A 5 -1.64 -8.86 3.77
N LEU A 6 -0.98 -8.29 2.76
CA LEU A 6 0.15 -8.92 2.07
C LEU A 6 1.52 -8.54 2.66
N LEU A 7 1.53 -7.71 3.72
CA LEU A 7 2.73 -7.43 4.48
C LEU A 7 3.08 -8.60 5.39
N HIS A 8 4.37 -8.73 5.73
CA HIS A 8 4.86 -9.76 6.65
C HIS A 8 4.51 -9.48 8.12
N HIS A 9 4.03 -8.28 8.44
CA HIS A 9 3.70 -7.85 9.80
C HIS A 9 2.23 -7.45 9.91
N PRO A 10 1.61 -7.56 11.11
CA PRO A 10 0.26 -7.08 11.34
C PRO A 10 0.14 -5.57 11.12
N VAL A 11 -1.04 -5.13 10.68
CA VAL A 11 -1.41 -3.71 10.60
C VAL A 11 -2.56 -3.44 11.54
N ASN A 12 -2.45 -2.42 12.38
CA ASN A 12 -3.53 -1.96 13.25
C ASN A 12 -4.23 -0.76 12.62
N ILE A 13 -5.54 -0.86 12.41
CA ILE A 13 -6.40 0.26 12.06
C ILE A 13 -7.02 0.79 13.35
N VAL A 14 -6.84 2.07 13.62
CA VAL A 14 -7.44 2.74 14.78
C VAL A 14 -8.61 3.59 14.29
N LYS A 15 -9.83 3.21 14.64
CA LYS A 15 -11.04 3.97 14.31
C LYS A 15 -11.12 5.25 15.14
N GLU A 16 -11.98 6.16 14.71
CA GLU A 16 -12.30 7.39 15.46
C GLU A 16 -12.83 7.09 16.87
N THR A 17 -13.53 5.97 17.06
CA THR A 17 -14.03 5.51 18.36
C THR A 17 -12.93 4.99 19.30
N GLY A 18 -11.68 4.91 18.85
CA GLY A 18 -10.56 4.29 19.57
C GLY A 18 -10.50 2.76 19.43
N GLU A 19 -11.47 2.13 18.74
CA GLU A 19 -11.43 0.70 18.44
C GLU A 19 -10.24 0.36 17.54
N VAL A 20 -9.51 -0.69 17.90
CA VAL A 20 -8.34 -1.17 17.14
C VAL A 20 -8.70 -2.46 16.39
N ILE A 21 -8.71 -2.40 15.06
CA ILE A 21 -8.81 -3.58 14.20
C ILE A 21 -7.40 -4.03 13.82
N LYS A 22 -7.00 -5.21 14.28
CA LYS A 22 -5.73 -5.83 13.90
C LYS A 22 -5.89 -6.74 12.69
N ILE A 23 -5.22 -6.42 11.59
CA ILE A 23 -5.21 -7.20 10.35
C ILE A 23 -3.91 -8.03 10.30
N LYS A 24 -4.03 -9.33 10.55
CA LYS A 24 -2.91 -10.28 10.49
C LYS A 24 -2.43 -10.48 9.05
N PRO A 25 -1.13 -10.74 8.83
CA PRO A 25 -0.62 -11.19 7.54
C PRO A 25 -1.43 -12.37 6.98
N ALA A 26 -1.68 -12.35 5.68
CA ALA A 26 -2.30 -13.49 4.99
C ALA A 26 -1.37 -14.71 5.09
N THR A 27 -1.92 -15.85 5.52
CA THR A 27 -1.17 -17.10 5.70
C THR A 27 -0.88 -17.83 4.38
N ARG A 28 -1.64 -17.51 3.32
CA ARG A 28 -1.36 -17.90 1.94
C ARG A 28 -1.02 -16.66 1.14
N GLN A 29 -0.11 -16.80 0.17
CA GLN A 29 0.15 -15.75 -0.82
C GLN A 29 -1.03 -15.66 -1.78
N GLU A 30 -2.07 -14.93 -1.34
CA GLU A 30 -3.26 -14.65 -2.15
C GLU A 30 -2.98 -13.64 -3.27
N SER A 31 -1.76 -13.07 -3.31
CA SER A 31 -1.20 -12.32 -4.43
C SER A 31 0.27 -12.00 -4.12
N ARG A 32 1.22 -12.45 -4.95
CA ARG A 32 2.63 -12.00 -4.83
C ARG A 32 2.82 -10.78 -5.70
N VAL A 33 3.52 -9.79 -5.17
CA VAL A 33 4.05 -8.69 -5.95
C VAL A 33 5.49 -9.04 -6.27
N ILE A 34 5.73 -9.48 -7.51
CA ILE A 34 7.05 -9.96 -7.92
C ILE A 34 7.79 -8.83 -8.62
N SER A 35 8.98 -8.50 -8.10
CA SER A 35 9.95 -7.70 -8.83
C SER A 35 10.56 -8.56 -9.94
N PHE A 36 10.40 -8.15 -11.19
CA PHE A 36 11.06 -8.79 -12.33
C PHE A 36 12.06 -7.81 -12.97
N GLY A 37 13.27 -8.30 -13.25
CA GLY A 37 14.37 -7.50 -13.79
C GLY A 37 15.73 -8.06 -13.39
N LYS A 38 16.69 -8.09 -14.32
CA LYS A 38 18.07 -8.46 -13.97
C LYS A 38 18.73 -7.27 -13.24
N PRO A 39 19.34 -7.48 -12.06
CA PRO A 39 20.09 -6.42 -11.42
C PRO A 39 21.26 -6.00 -12.30
N ARG A 40 21.44 -4.69 -12.48
CA ARG A 40 22.57 -4.08 -13.20
C ARG A 40 23.35 -3.20 -12.22
N VAL A 41 24.66 -3.33 -12.19
CA VAL A 41 25.51 -2.39 -11.44
C VAL A 41 25.58 -1.08 -12.21
N VAL A 42 25.21 0.02 -11.56
CA VAL A 42 25.19 1.37 -12.14
C VAL A 42 26.20 2.32 -11.51
N GLY A 43 26.89 1.88 -10.46
CA GLY A 43 27.93 2.68 -9.82
C GLY A 43 28.57 1.98 -8.64
N ASN A 44 29.38 2.73 -7.90
CA ASN A 44 30.05 2.30 -6.68
C ASN A 44 30.01 3.44 -5.66
N CYS A 45 29.63 3.14 -4.41
CA CYS A 45 29.64 4.06 -3.29
C CYS A 45 30.53 3.48 -2.20
N ALA A 46 31.71 4.09 -1.96
CA ALA A 46 32.67 3.68 -0.94
C ALA A 46 33.03 2.16 -0.98
N GLY A 47 33.22 1.60 -2.18
CA GLY A 47 33.51 0.19 -2.38
C GLY A 47 32.28 -0.71 -2.52
N VAL A 48 31.06 -0.20 -2.26
CA VAL A 48 29.81 -0.95 -2.36
C VAL A 48 29.14 -0.71 -3.72
N PRO A 49 28.79 -1.75 -4.50
CA PRO A 49 28.14 -1.57 -5.79
C PRO A 49 26.73 -1.00 -5.63
N VAL A 50 26.42 0.05 -6.41
CA VAL A 50 25.08 0.60 -6.55
C VAL A 50 24.37 -0.20 -7.64
N ILE A 51 23.26 -0.84 -7.31
CA ILE A 51 22.52 -1.73 -8.21
C ILE A 51 21.20 -1.08 -8.61
N GLU A 52 20.97 -0.98 -9.91
CA GLU A 52 19.67 -0.69 -10.52
C GLU A 52 18.97 -2.02 -10.84
N ARG A 53 17.65 -2.04 -10.69
CA ARG A 53 16.80 -3.14 -11.15
C ARG A 53 15.73 -2.55 -12.04
N ASP A 54 15.47 -3.18 -13.17
CA ASP A 54 14.25 -2.91 -13.93
C ASP A 54 13.07 -3.08 -12.98
N LYS A 55 12.27 -2.03 -12.84
CA LYS A 55 11.12 -2.03 -11.92
C LYS A 55 9.92 -2.55 -12.69
N GLY A 56 9.63 -3.81 -12.49
CA GLY A 56 8.35 -4.38 -12.85
C GLY A 56 7.76 -5.06 -11.64
N TYR A 57 6.55 -4.70 -11.26
CA TYR A 57 5.82 -5.37 -10.20
C TYR A 57 4.61 -6.07 -10.84
N ALA A 58 4.61 -7.41 -10.83
CA ALA A 58 3.46 -8.17 -11.25
C ALA A 58 2.64 -8.56 -10.02
N ALA A 59 1.35 -8.22 -10.00
CA ALA A 59 0.41 -8.82 -9.06
C ALA A 59 0.04 -10.21 -9.59
N MET A 60 0.54 -11.27 -8.95
CA MET A 60 0.20 -12.65 -9.29
C MET A 60 -1.12 -13.06 -8.65
N SER A 61 -2.23 -12.76 -9.35
CA SER A 61 -3.57 -13.39 -9.32
C SER A 61 -4.66 -12.34 -9.51
N ASP A 62 -5.74 -12.69 -10.21
CA ASP A 62 -6.90 -11.82 -10.48
C ASP A 62 -7.33 -11.02 -9.26
N VAL A 63 -7.27 -9.69 -9.37
CA VAL A 63 -7.73 -8.78 -8.33
C VAL A 63 -9.20 -9.08 -8.08
N ARG A 64 -9.51 -9.66 -6.92
CA ARG A 64 -10.88 -10.09 -6.62
C ARG A 64 -11.76 -8.88 -6.42
N GLN A 65 -12.97 -8.92 -6.96
CA GLN A 65 -13.98 -7.90 -6.69
C GLN A 65 -14.21 -7.77 -5.17
N ASN A 66 -14.53 -6.55 -4.72
CA ASN A 66 -14.83 -6.21 -3.32
C ASN A 66 -13.73 -6.59 -2.30
N THR A 67 -12.48 -6.67 -2.76
CA THR A 67 -11.30 -6.99 -1.93
C THR A 67 -10.25 -5.88 -2.01
N TYR A 68 -9.75 -5.44 -0.87
CA TYR A 68 -8.59 -4.55 -0.75
C TYR A 68 -7.36 -5.33 -0.28
N TYR A 69 -6.21 -5.02 -0.86
CA TYR A 69 -4.93 -5.65 -0.58
C TYR A 69 -3.99 -4.63 0.05
N ILE A 70 -3.60 -4.87 1.31
CA ILE A 70 -2.63 -4.03 2.00
C ILE A 70 -1.23 -4.44 1.54
N VAL A 71 -0.50 -3.49 0.96
CA VAL A 71 0.87 -3.64 0.46
C VAL A 71 1.76 -2.51 0.99
N SER A 72 3.05 -2.56 0.67
CA SER A 72 3.94 -1.43 0.98
C SER A 72 3.56 -0.21 0.15
N THR A 73 3.85 0.99 0.66
CA THR A 73 3.64 2.24 -0.09
C THR A 73 4.32 2.22 -1.45
N MET A 74 5.50 1.62 -1.56
CA MET A 74 6.21 1.50 -2.85
C MET A 74 5.50 0.58 -3.83
N THR A 75 4.95 -0.52 -3.32
CA THR A 75 4.16 -1.44 -4.12
C THR A 75 2.85 -0.83 -4.59
N ALA A 76 2.10 -0.15 -3.70
CA ALA A 76 0.87 0.55 -4.07
C ALA A 76 1.15 1.63 -5.12
N ARG A 77 2.26 2.36 -4.97
CA ARG A 77 2.69 3.42 -5.90
C ARG A 77 3.03 2.89 -7.28
N GLU A 78 3.67 1.73 -7.37
CA GLU A 78 3.92 1.14 -8.69
C GLU A 78 2.63 0.63 -9.34
N LEU A 79 1.84 -0.15 -8.58
CA LEU A 79 0.65 -0.81 -9.11
C LEU A 79 -0.41 0.20 -9.57
N CYS A 80 -0.46 1.38 -8.96
CA CYS A 80 -1.37 2.48 -9.34
C CYS A 80 -2.83 2.00 -9.51
N HIS A 81 -3.28 1.11 -8.63
CA HIS A 81 -4.56 0.42 -8.74
C HIS A 81 -5.35 0.56 -7.44
N PRO A 82 -6.64 0.98 -7.48
CA PRO A 82 -7.39 1.44 -6.30
C PRO A 82 -7.61 0.35 -5.24
N GLN A 83 -7.57 -0.92 -5.62
CA GLN A 83 -7.69 -2.05 -4.68
C GLN A 83 -6.39 -2.37 -3.93
N PHE A 84 -5.25 -1.79 -4.34
CA PHE A 84 -3.98 -1.91 -3.62
C PHE A 84 -3.75 -0.66 -2.79
N ILE A 85 -3.75 -0.86 -1.47
CA ILE A 85 -3.69 0.20 -0.48
C ILE A 85 -2.45 0.00 0.39
N SER A 86 -1.88 1.07 0.92
CA SER A 86 -0.84 1.00 1.93
C SER A 86 -1.24 1.75 3.19
N PRO A 87 -0.69 1.41 4.38
CA PRO A 87 -0.89 2.23 5.56
C PRO A 87 -0.48 3.69 5.29
N ASN A 88 -1.30 4.66 5.69
CA ASN A 88 -0.99 6.08 5.46
C ASN A 88 0.02 6.58 6.50
N THR A 89 1.28 6.23 6.30
CA THR A 89 2.40 6.67 7.14
C THR A 89 3.10 7.91 6.59
N ILE A 90 2.67 8.43 5.44
CA ILE A 90 3.22 9.65 4.84
C ILE A 90 2.67 10.87 5.59
N ASP A 91 1.37 10.86 5.93
CA ASP A 91 0.73 11.91 6.72
C ASP A 91 0.87 11.61 8.24
N PRO A 92 1.62 12.42 9.01
CA PRO A 92 1.79 12.21 10.45
C PRO A 92 0.48 12.31 11.26
N THR A 93 -0.56 12.94 10.73
CA THR A 93 -1.88 13.04 11.40
C THR A 93 -2.67 11.73 11.33
N GLN A 94 -2.30 10.87 10.39
CA GLN A 94 -2.96 9.61 10.07
C GLN A 94 -2.32 8.40 10.76
N VAL A 95 -1.27 8.61 11.54
CA VAL A 95 -0.63 7.57 12.35
C VAL A 95 -0.97 7.73 13.83
N VAL A 96 -0.98 6.60 14.54
CA VAL A 96 -1.03 6.56 16.00
C VAL A 96 0.34 6.12 16.49
N LYS A 97 0.91 6.88 17.43
CA LYS A 97 2.25 6.64 17.96
C LYS A 97 2.23 6.36 19.45
N GLU A 98 3.12 5.48 19.88
CA GLU A 98 3.42 5.19 21.28
C GLU A 98 4.94 5.12 21.43
N GLY A 99 5.49 5.89 22.37
CA GLY A 99 6.95 5.97 22.55
C GLY A 99 7.71 6.37 21.27
N GLY A 100 7.10 7.22 20.42
CA GLY A 100 7.67 7.65 19.14
C GLY A 100 7.57 6.63 18.01
N ARG A 101 7.12 5.40 18.27
CA ARG A 101 6.91 4.36 17.24
C ARG A 101 5.49 4.38 16.73
N VAL A 102 5.31 4.18 15.43
CA VAL A 102 3.98 4.01 14.82
C VAL A 102 3.43 2.64 15.24
N ILE A 103 2.29 2.65 15.94
CA ILE A 103 1.60 1.45 16.43
C ILE A 103 0.30 1.16 15.67
N GLY A 104 -0.16 2.09 14.83
CA GLY A 104 -1.36 1.93 14.01
C GLY A 104 -1.57 3.11 13.06
N VAL A 105 -2.56 2.97 12.20
CA VAL A 105 -2.99 4.01 11.24
C VAL A 105 -4.49 4.25 11.33
N LYS A 106 -4.91 5.48 11.02
CA LYS A 106 -6.31 5.90 10.94
C LYS A 106 -6.86 5.78 9.52
N SER A 107 -5.98 5.80 8.53
CA SER A 107 -6.34 5.66 7.12
C SER A 107 -5.32 4.84 6.35
N PHE A 108 -5.74 4.38 5.18
CA PHE A 108 -4.85 3.85 4.15
C PHE A 108 -4.56 4.94 3.11
N GLN A 109 -3.77 4.63 2.09
CA GLN A 109 -3.55 5.47 0.92
C GLN A 109 -3.43 4.60 -0.32
N THR A 110 -3.76 5.16 -1.48
CA THR A 110 -3.58 4.52 -2.79
C THR A 110 -3.06 5.55 -3.79
N PHE A 111 -2.63 5.07 -4.96
CA PHE A 111 -1.99 5.89 -5.97
C PHE A 111 -2.69 5.69 -7.31
N ARG A 112 -2.77 6.77 -8.09
CA ARG A 112 -3.32 6.76 -9.43
C ARG A 112 -2.34 7.40 -10.40
N ARG A 113 -2.23 6.87 -11.62
CA ARG A 113 -1.54 7.57 -12.72
C ARG A 113 -2.47 8.65 -13.29
N ARG A 114 -1.95 9.86 -13.45
CA ARG A 114 -2.56 10.89 -14.32
C ARG A 114 -2.56 10.41 -15.77
N GLN A 115 -3.45 11.00 -16.57
CA GLN A 115 -3.45 10.84 -18.02
C GLN A 115 -2.14 11.33 -18.68
N ASP A 116 -1.38 12.20 -18.01
CA ASP A 116 -0.04 12.67 -18.43
C ASP A 116 1.12 11.77 -17.94
N GLY A 117 0.83 10.68 -17.22
CA GLY A 117 1.83 9.76 -16.68
C GLY A 117 2.38 10.10 -15.29
N ALA A 118 2.06 11.25 -14.70
CA ALA A 118 2.49 11.59 -13.34
C ALA A 118 1.68 10.85 -12.26
N ILE A 119 2.34 10.41 -11.19
CA ILE A 119 1.68 9.70 -10.08
C ILE A 119 1.05 10.72 -9.11
N ILE A 120 -0.27 10.66 -8.89
CA ILE A 120 -0.96 11.41 -7.83
C ILE A 120 -1.11 10.52 -6.61
N GLU A 121 -0.81 11.09 -5.45
CA GLU A 121 -1.18 10.55 -4.14
C GLU A 121 -2.60 11.00 -3.81
N GLU A 122 -3.56 10.07 -3.76
CA GLU A 122 -4.92 10.38 -3.29
C GLU A 122 -5.06 9.95 -1.82
N ARG A 123 -5.45 10.91 -0.97
CA ARG A 123 -5.83 10.64 0.42
C ARG A 123 -7.25 10.08 0.41
N PRO A 124 -7.53 8.89 0.96
CA PRO A 124 -8.90 8.45 1.09
C PRO A 124 -9.60 9.35 2.09
N VAL A 125 -10.76 9.83 1.67
CA VAL A 125 -11.64 10.68 2.47
C VAL A 125 -12.14 9.85 3.66
N SER A 126 -11.81 10.29 4.87
CA SER A 126 -12.43 9.80 6.09
C SER A 126 -13.90 10.23 6.10
N GLY A 127 -14.83 9.27 6.16
CA GLY A 127 -16.22 9.52 6.49
C GLY A 127 -17.23 9.24 5.38
N THR A 128 -18.07 8.22 5.63
CA THR A 128 -19.49 8.07 5.25
C THR A 128 -20.01 8.84 4.02
N GLY A 129 -20.37 8.09 2.97
CA GLY A 129 -21.21 8.61 1.90
C GLY A 129 -21.55 7.55 0.86
N ILE A 130 -22.76 7.01 0.94
CA ILE A 130 -23.39 6.27 -0.15
C ILE A 130 -23.46 7.22 -1.35
N VAL A 131 -22.79 6.92 -2.46
CA VAL A 131 -23.07 7.58 -3.74
C VAL A 131 -24.06 6.70 -4.49
N ARG A 132 -25.30 7.18 -4.54
CA ARG A 132 -26.34 6.72 -5.46
C ARG A 132 -26.07 7.30 -6.85
N ASP A 133 -26.26 6.41 -7.83
CA ASP A 133 -26.67 6.55 -9.23
C ASP A 133 -26.11 7.66 -10.12
N HIS A 134 -25.62 7.16 -11.26
CA HIS A 134 -25.44 7.81 -12.54
C HIS A 134 -26.74 8.43 -13.09
N PRO A 135 -26.60 9.45 -13.94
CA PRO A 135 -27.14 9.38 -15.30
C PRO A 135 -26.06 9.04 -16.33
#